data_AF-A0A834RMK8-F1
#
_entry.id   AF-A0A834RMK8-F1
#
_cell.length_a   1.000
_cell.length_b   1.000
_cell.length_c   1.000
_cell.angle_alpha   90.00
_cell.angle_beta   90.00
_cell.angle_gamma   90.00
#
_symmetry.space_group_name_H-M   'P 1'
#
loop_
_entity.id
_entity.type
_entity.pdbx_description
1 polymer ?
#
loop_
_entity_poly.entity_id
_entity_poly.type
_entity_poly.pdbx_seq_one_letter_code
_entity_poly.pdbx_strand_id
1 'polypeptide(L)'
;MAPNTDPYTRALIVTLKSPFGGKSTAQISAITGISPRTIDLIYGRACQRGFEPNSPTIKLLPEYLEDAPRAGRPRKQEAIHNATLSQCLRLQHIIHHSVESPKSSWLQQDEAYEEAWVDEEDETGET
;
A
#
# COMPACT_ATOMS: atom_id res chain seq x y z
N MET A 1 -7.89 0.68 -1.54
CA MET A 1 -7.33 -0.67 -1.33
C MET A 1 -7.94 -1.60 -2.36
N ALA A 2 -7.16 -2.41 -3.09
CA ALA A 2 -7.77 -3.47 -3.90
C ALA A 2 -8.38 -4.50 -2.93
N PRO A 3 -9.68 -4.84 -3.07
CA PRO A 3 -10.26 -5.92 -2.29
C PRO A 3 -9.44 -7.18 -2.54
N ASN A 4 -9.11 -7.92 -1.48
CA ASN A 4 -8.46 -9.21 -1.61
C ASN A 4 -9.50 -10.18 -2.16
N THR A 5 -9.66 -10.17 -3.48
CA THR A 5 -10.59 -11.06 -4.16
C THR A 5 -10.09 -12.48 -3.97
N ASP A 6 -10.96 -13.33 -3.44
CA ASP A 6 -10.69 -14.73 -3.22
C ASP A 6 -10.11 -15.42 -4.48
N PRO A 7 -9.09 -16.29 -4.37
CA PRO A 7 -8.49 -16.99 -5.50
C PRO A 7 -9.50 -17.72 -6.39
N TYR A 8 -10.56 -18.33 -5.85
CA TYR A 8 -11.58 -19.02 -6.66
C TYR A 8 -12.41 -18.03 -7.48
N THR A 9 -12.71 -16.88 -6.90
CA THR A 9 -13.41 -15.79 -7.61
C THR A 9 -12.55 -15.23 -8.75
N ARG A 10 -11.23 -15.11 -8.55
CA ARG A 10 -10.30 -14.75 -9.62
C ARG A 10 -10.24 -15.81 -10.72
N ALA A 11 -10.20 -17.10 -10.35
CA ALA A 11 -10.25 -18.21 -11.30
C ALA A 11 -11.51 -18.12 -12.17
N LEU A 12 -12.68 -17.93 -11.54
CA LEU A 12 -13.96 -17.77 -12.22
C LEU A 12 -13.95 -16.59 -13.20
N ILE A 13 -13.39 -15.45 -12.82
CA ILE A 13 -13.25 -14.29 -13.71
C ILE A 13 -12.38 -14.62 -14.92
N VAL A 14 -11.22 -15.24 -14.69
CA VAL A 14 -10.26 -15.57 -15.76
C VAL A 14 -10.87 -16.57 -16.73
N THR A 15 -11.56 -17.61 -16.25
CA THR A 15 -12.24 -18.58 -17.12
C THR A 15 -13.36 -17.94 -17.94
N LEU A 16 -14.25 -17.17 -17.31
CA LEU A 16 -15.40 -16.57 -17.98
C LEU A 16 -14.99 -15.55 -19.03
N LYS A 17 -13.91 -14.80 -18.78
CA LYS A 17 -13.40 -13.77 -19.68
C LYS A 17 -12.51 -14.32 -20.79
N SER A 18 -11.91 -15.50 -20.59
CA SER A 18 -11.14 -16.16 -21.65
C SER A 18 -12.02 -16.41 -22.88
N PRO A 19 -11.43 -16.57 -24.09
CA PRO A 19 -12.14 -16.88 -25.32
C PRO A 19 -13.08 -18.10 -25.20
N PHE A 20 -12.75 -19.05 -24.33
CA PHE A 20 -13.58 -20.22 -24.05
C PHE A 20 -14.86 -19.89 -23.28
N GLY A 21 -14.78 -18.94 -22.34
CA GLY A 21 -15.95 -18.45 -21.60
C GLY A 21 -16.75 -17.43 -22.41
N GLY A 22 -16.06 -16.64 -23.23
CA GLY A 22 -16.62 -15.71 -24.21
C GLY A 22 -17.46 -14.58 -23.63
N LYS A 23 -17.44 -14.36 -22.31
CA LYS A 23 -18.30 -13.36 -21.66
C LYS A 23 -17.66 -11.98 -21.65
N SER A 24 -18.48 -10.97 -21.88
CA SER A 24 -18.05 -9.57 -21.76
C SER A 24 -17.83 -9.19 -20.30
N THR A 25 -16.99 -8.18 -20.05
CA THR A 25 -16.77 -7.66 -18.69
C THR A 25 -18.08 -7.25 -18.01
N ALA A 26 -19.02 -6.67 -18.76
CA ALA A 26 -20.34 -6.27 -18.24
C ALA A 26 -21.18 -7.47 -17.79
N GLN A 27 -21.18 -8.56 -18.58
CA GLN A 27 -21.86 -9.79 -18.21
C GLN A 27 -21.24 -10.44 -16.98
N ILE A 28 -19.91 -10.49 -16.91
CA ILE A 28 -19.19 -11.04 -15.75
C ILE A 28 -19.48 -10.19 -14.52
N SER A 29 -19.55 -8.87 -14.66
CA SER A 29 -19.92 -7.95 -13.57
C SER A 29 -21.33 -8.23 -13.06
N ALA A 30 -22.30 -8.43 -13.96
CA ALA A 30 -23.66 -8.78 -13.58
C ALA A 30 -23.75 -10.15 -12.86
N ILE A 31 -22.95 -11.14 -13.29
CA ILE A 31 -22.93 -12.49 -12.69
C ILE A 31 -22.25 -12.49 -11.32
N THR A 32 -21.13 -11.78 -11.16
CA THR A 32 -20.27 -11.86 -9.98
C THR A 32 -20.46 -10.72 -8.98
N GLY A 33 -21.15 -9.65 -9.36
CA GLY A 33 -21.26 -8.41 -8.58
C GLY A 33 -19.95 -7.62 -8.48
N ILE A 34 -18.90 -8.02 -9.22
CA ILE A 34 -17.59 -7.37 -9.16
C ILE A 34 -17.54 -6.22 -10.16
N SER A 35 -16.91 -5.11 -9.76
CA SER A 35 -16.79 -3.95 -10.65
C SER A 35 -16.05 -4.32 -11.95
N PRO A 36 -16.46 -3.76 -13.11
CA PRO A 36 -15.79 -4.02 -14.39
C PRO A 36 -14.28 -3.74 -14.34
N ARG A 37 -13.90 -2.66 -13.65
CA ARG A 37 -12.49 -2.28 -13.45
C ARG A 37 -11.71 -3.36 -12.71
N THR A 38 -12.29 -3.98 -11.69
CA THR A 38 -11.65 -5.07 -10.94
C THR A 38 -11.52 -6.32 -11.80
N ILE A 39 -12.53 -6.65 -12.61
CA ILE A 39 -12.48 -7.79 -13.55
C ILE A 39 -11.34 -7.61 -14.55
N ASP A 40 -11.23 -6.44 -15.17
CA ASP A 40 -10.18 -6.15 -16.15
C ASP A 40 -8.79 -6.17 -15.51
N LEU A 41 -8.66 -5.67 -14.28
CA LEU A 41 -7.41 -5.74 -13.51
C LEU A 41 -6.99 -7.18 -13.22
N ILE A 42 -7.91 -8.02 -12.76
CA ILE A 42 -7.65 -9.44 -12.47
C ILE A 42 -7.20 -10.15 -13.74
N TYR A 43 -7.93 -9.97 -14.84
CA TYR A 43 -7.60 -10.60 -16.12
C TYR A 43 -6.24 -10.12 -16.66
N GLY A 44 -5.98 -8.82 -16.62
CA GLY A 44 -4.70 -8.24 -17.04
C GLY A 44 -3.52 -8.77 -16.22
N ARG A 45 -3.67 -8.92 -14.90
CA ARG A 45 -2.64 -9.52 -14.03
C ARG A 45 -2.40 -10.99 -14.34
N ALA A 46 -3.45 -11.76 -14.60
CA ALA A 46 -3.29 -13.16 -15.00
C ALA A 46 -2.46 -13.25 -16.30
N CYS A 47 -2.76 -12.43 -17.31
CA CYS A 47 -1.97 -12.37 -18.55
C CYS A 47 -0.52 -11.95 -18.30
N GLN A 48 -0.28 -10.95 -17.43
CA GLN A 48 1.08 -10.53 -17.05
C GLN A 48 1.89 -11.64 -16.36
N ARG A 49 1.22 -12.56 -15.68
CA ARG A 49 1.83 -13.72 -15.01
C ARG A 49 1.97 -14.94 -15.91
N GLY A 50 1.65 -14.82 -17.21
CA GLY A 50 1.83 -15.88 -18.20
C GLY A 50 0.58 -16.68 -18.55
N PHE A 51 -0.61 -16.24 -18.14
CA PHE A 51 -1.85 -16.83 -18.65
C PHE A 51 -2.04 -16.47 -20.13
N GLU A 52 -2.11 -17.49 -20.99
CA GLU A 52 -2.31 -17.32 -22.44
C GLU A 52 -3.77 -17.65 -22.84
N PRO A 53 -4.61 -16.64 -23.11
CA PRO A 53 -6.02 -16.85 -23.41
C PRO A 53 -6.27 -17.51 -24.77
N ASN A 54 -5.34 -17.34 -25.71
CA ASN A 54 -5.46 -17.85 -27.08
C ASN A 54 -4.88 -19.26 -27.25
N SER A 55 -4.41 -19.88 -26.16
CA SER A 55 -3.93 -21.26 -26.19
C SER A 55 -5.08 -22.23 -26.52
N PRO A 56 -4.85 -23.32 -27.27
CA PRO A 56 -5.87 -24.32 -27.58
C PRO A 56 -6.43 -25.03 -26.35
N THR A 57 -5.79 -24.91 -25.19
CA THR A 57 -6.24 -25.50 -23.93
C THR A 57 -6.12 -24.47 -22.80
N ILE A 58 -7.20 -24.30 -22.02
CA ILE A 58 -7.14 -23.47 -20.82
C ILE A 58 -6.31 -24.18 -19.76
N LYS A 59 -5.23 -23.53 -19.32
CA LYS A 59 -4.47 -23.93 -18.13
C LYS A 59 -4.63 -22.85 -17.08
N LEU A 60 -5.24 -23.20 -15.96
CA LEU A 60 -5.29 -22.34 -14.78
C LEU A 60 -4.33 -22.88 -13.75
N LEU A 61 -3.32 -22.07 -13.44
CA LEU A 61 -2.35 -22.37 -12.40
C LEU A 61 -2.45 -21.32 -11.28
N PRO A 62 -2.14 -21.69 -10.02
CA PRO A 62 -2.20 -20.77 -8.88
C PRO A 62 -1.38 -19.50 -9.10
N GLU A 63 -0.23 -19.60 -9.78
CA GLU A 63 0.69 -18.50 -10.02
C GLU A 63 0.04 -17.37 -10.82
N TYR A 64 -0.96 -17.66 -11.65
CA TYR A 64 -1.68 -16.63 -12.41
C TYR A 64 -2.66 -15.86 -11.52
N LEU A 65 -3.19 -16.52 -10.49
CA LEU A 65 -4.28 -16.03 -9.68
C LEU A 65 -3.76 -15.32 -8.42
N GLU A 66 -2.75 -15.87 -7.78
CA GLU A 66 -2.22 -15.40 -6.50
C GLU A 66 -1.64 -13.99 -6.60
N ASP A 67 -1.95 -13.15 -5.61
CA ASP A 67 -1.34 -11.83 -5.53
C ASP A 67 -0.01 -11.95 -4.80
N ALA A 68 1.01 -11.24 -5.30
CA ALA A 68 2.29 -11.18 -4.63
C ALA A 68 2.10 -10.69 -3.18
N PRO A 69 2.88 -11.22 -2.22
CA PRO A 69 2.89 -10.70 -0.86
C PRO A 69 3.03 -9.19 -0.92
N ARG A 70 2.10 -8.46 -0.30
CA ARG A 70 2.21 -7.01 -0.26
C ARG A 70 3.50 -6.71 0.48
N ALA A 71 4.45 -6.09 -0.22
CA ALA A 71 5.58 -5.48 0.45
C ALA A 71 5.00 -4.52 1.49
N GLY A 72 5.15 -4.89 2.77
CA GLY A 72 4.74 -4.02 3.86
C GLY A 72 5.53 -2.72 3.81
N ARG A 73 5.26 -1.82 4.75
CA ARG A 73 6.11 -0.65 4.93
C ARG A 73 7.58 -1.12 5.02
N PRO A 74 8.50 -0.58 4.18
CA PRO A 74 9.91 -0.90 4.30
C PRO A 74 10.34 -0.75 5.77
N ARG A 75 10.81 -1.84 6.38
CA ARG A 75 11.35 -1.77 7.74
C ARG A 75 12.65 -0.98 7.69
N LYS A 76 12.92 -0.15 8.71
CA LYS A 76 14.18 0.59 8.85
C LYS A 76 15.34 -0.42 8.79
N GLN A 77 16.08 -0.41 7.69
CA GLN A 77 17.23 -1.29 7.49
C GLN A 77 18.43 -0.71 8.22
N GLU A 78 18.74 -1.23 9.41
CA GLU A 78 20.00 -0.91 10.09
C GLU A 78 21.20 -1.62 9.44
N ALA A 79 20.96 -2.69 8.66
CA ALA A 79 22.01 -3.54 8.08
C ALA A 79 22.50 -3.14 6.66
N ILE A 80 21.79 -2.29 5.91
CA ILE A 80 22.21 -1.88 4.54
C ILE A 80 23.19 -0.70 4.56
N HIS A 81 23.36 -0.05 5.72
CA HIS A 81 24.25 1.11 5.82
C HIS A 81 25.72 0.76 5.57
N ASN A 82 26.23 -0.38 6.08
CA ASN A 82 27.68 -0.61 6.10
C ASN A 82 28.31 -0.89 4.73
N ALA A 83 27.60 -1.59 3.84
CA ALA A 83 28.10 -1.85 2.48
C ALA A 83 28.07 -0.58 1.61
N THR A 84 27.03 0.25 1.78
CA THR A 84 26.84 1.47 0.98
C THR A 84 27.76 2.60 1.43
N LEU A 85 28.04 2.71 2.74
CA LEU A 85 28.97 3.70 3.29
C LEU A 85 30.43 3.45 2.87
N SER A 86 30.83 2.19 2.68
CA SER A 86 32.18 1.86 2.18
C SER A 86 32.43 2.35 0.76
N GLN A 87 31.39 2.48 -0.06
CA GLN A 87 31.52 2.82 -1.48
C GLN A 87 31.47 4.33 -1.74
N CYS A 88 31.14 5.15 -0.73
CA CYS A 88 31.11 6.60 -0.82
C CYS A 88 32.28 7.25 -0.06
N LEU A 89 33.35 7.59 -0.79
CA LEU A 89 34.51 8.35 -0.27
C LEU A 89 34.10 9.65 0.45
N ARG A 90 33.01 10.30 -0.01
CA ARG A 90 32.47 11.54 0.61
C ARG A 90 31.96 11.33 2.03
N LEU A 91 31.43 10.15 2.35
CA LEU A 91 30.86 9.87 3.68
C LEU A 91 31.92 9.34 4.66
N GLN A 92 32.98 8.68 4.18
CA GLN A 92 34.09 8.24 5.03
C GLN A 92 34.80 9.41 5.71
N HIS A 93 35.03 10.51 4.98
CA HIS A 93 35.67 11.71 5.53
C HIS A 93 34.85 12.33 6.67
N ILE A 94 33.52 12.37 6.53
CA ILE A 94 32.62 12.94 7.53
C ILE A 94 32.64 12.07 8.80
N ILE A 95 32.61 10.73 8.66
CA ILE A 95 32.62 9.81 9.81
C ILE A 95 33.94 9.92 10.59
N HIS A 96 35.09 9.96 9.89
CA HIS A 96 36.40 9.98 10.54
C HIS A 96 36.69 11.30 11.29
N HIS A 97 36.02 12.40 10.91
CA HIS A 97 36.21 13.72 11.50
C HIS A 97 34.98 14.25 12.26
N SER A 98 33.96 13.42 12.48
CA SER A 98 32.82 13.79 13.32
C SER A 98 33.26 13.86 14.78
N VAL A 99 33.33 15.06 15.34
CA VAL A 99 33.53 15.29 16.76
C VAL A 99 32.30 14.76 17.51
N GLU A 100 32.50 13.98 18.56
CA GLU A 100 31.41 13.51 19.43
C GLU A 100 30.53 14.69 19.84
N SER A 101 29.27 14.67 19.37
CA SER A 101 28.31 15.68 19.79
C SER A 101 28.11 15.56 21.30
N PRO A 102 28.25 16.64 22.08
CA PRO A 102 27.84 16.61 23.47
C PRO A 102 26.35 16.27 23.47
N LYS A 103 25.95 15.28 24.28
CA LYS A 103 24.55 14.90 24.55
C LYS A 103 23.78 16.16 24.98
N SER A 104 23.19 16.87 24.02
CA SER A 104 22.45 18.11 24.28
C SER A 104 21.00 17.77 24.62
N SER A 105 20.74 17.82 25.92
CA SER A 105 19.54 18.32 26.59
C SER A 105 18.20 18.14 25.87
N TRP A 106 17.37 17.28 26.44
CA TRP A 106 15.92 17.38 26.32
C TRP A 106 15.48 18.81 26.67
N LEU A 107 14.85 19.50 25.73
CA LEU A 107 14.16 20.75 26.02
C LEU A 107 12.94 20.41 26.88
N GLN A 108 12.86 21.09 28.02
CA GLN A 108 11.75 21.04 28.96
C GLN A 108 10.51 21.60 28.25
N GLN A 109 9.40 20.86 28.29
CA GLN A 109 8.15 21.29 27.68
C GLN A 109 7.54 22.41 28.52
N ASP A 110 7.29 23.53 27.86
CA ASP A 110 6.69 24.72 28.46
C ASP A 110 5.23 24.41 28.81
N GLU A 111 4.94 24.29 30.10
CA GLU A 111 3.60 24.12 30.65
C GLU A 111 2.98 25.50 30.83
N ALA A 112 2.36 26.04 29.77
CA ALA A 112 1.70 27.34 29.83
C ALA A 112 0.47 27.38 28.92
N TYR A 113 -0.63 26.75 29.36
CA TYR A 113 -1.98 27.13 28.93
C TYR A 113 -3.02 26.50 29.85
N GLU A 114 -3.44 27.18 30.92
CA GLU A 114 -4.72 26.90 31.60
C GLU A 114 -5.11 28.15 32.41
N GLU A 115 -5.40 29.28 31.77
CA GLU A 115 -6.24 30.32 32.38
C GLU A 115 -6.62 31.40 31.37
N ALA A 116 -7.85 31.90 31.52
CA ALA A 116 -8.44 33.06 30.87
C ALA A 116 -9.17 32.85 29.53
N TRP A 117 -10.30 32.15 29.57
CA TRP A 117 -11.55 32.62 28.95
C TRP A 117 -12.73 32.13 29.79
N VAL A 118 -13.16 32.94 30.76
CA VAL A 118 -14.52 32.85 31.32
C VAL A 118 -15.29 33.95 30.62
N ASP A 119 -16.22 33.55 29.75
CA ASP A 119 -17.08 34.45 29.00
C ASP A 119 -18.00 35.22 29.96
N GLU A 120 -18.10 36.53 29.72
CA GLU A 120 -19.08 37.41 30.35
C GLU A 120 -20.50 36.97 29.93
N GLU A 121 -21.30 36.52 30.89
CA GLU A 121 -22.76 36.51 30.76
C GLU A 121 -23.36 37.65 31.60
N ASP A 122 -24.30 38.32 30.95
CA ASP A 122 -25.00 39.54 31.25
C ASP A 122 -26.21 39.30 32.15
N GLU A 123 -26.22 39.86 33.37
CA GLU A 123 -27.47 39.96 34.13
C GLU A 123 -27.48 41.18 35.07
N THR A 124 -27.90 42.31 34.53
CA THR A 124 -28.50 43.42 35.29
C THR A 124 -29.72 43.84 34.47
N GLY A 125 -30.96 43.62 34.90
CA GLY A 125 -31.50 43.86 36.24
C GLY A 125 -32.43 45.07 36.11
N GLU A 126 -33.72 44.80 36.10
CA GLU A 126 -34.85 45.70 35.90
C GLU A 126 -34.88 46.91 36.87
N THR A 127 -35.29 48.08 36.36
CA THR A 127 -36.46 48.91 36.75
C THR A 127 -36.22 50.41 36.58
#